data_AF-A0A353QGS2-F1
#
_entry.id   AF-A0A353QGS2-F1
#
_cell.length_a   1.000
_cell.length_b   1.000
_cell.length_c   1.000
_cell.angle_alpha   90.00
_cell.angle_beta   90.00
_cell.angle_gamma   90.00
#
_symmetry.space_group_name_H-M   'P 1'
#
loop_
_entity.id
_entity.type
_entity.pdbx_description
1 polymer ?
#
loop_
_entity_poly.entity_id
_entity_poly.type
_entity_poly.pdbx_seq_one_letter_code
_entity_poly.pdbx_strand_id
1 'polypeptide(L)'
;TCCDYVDIPKLVRDVVRDIGYTRAKYGFDGDTCAVLSTIDDQSPDIALGVDKAMEAKLDQLAEQNEIGAGDQGMMFGYATNETPELMPA
;
A
#
# COMPACT_ATOMS: atom_id res chain seq x y z
N THR A 1 -5.73 -8.72 3.36
CA THR A 1 -5.71 -10.14 2.92
C THR A 1 -6.38 -10.25 1.56
N CYS A 2 -5.87 -11.07 0.64
CA CYS A 2 -6.40 -11.23 -0.71
C CYS A 2 -6.62 -12.73 -1.00
N CYS A 3 -7.68 -13.07 -1.73
CA CYS A 3 -7.99 -14.45 -2.11
C CYS A 3 -7.43 -14.86 -3.49
N ASP A 4 -6.76 -13.94 -4.19
CA ASP A 4 -6.22 -14.15 -5.53
C ASP A 4 -4.71 -14.44 -5.50
N TYR A 5 -4.25 -15.16 -6.52
CA TYR A 5 -2.84 -15.47 -6.70
C TYR A 5 -2.09 -14.33 -7.41
N VAL A 6 -0.97 -13.90 -6.84
CA VAL A 6 -0.05 -12.94 -7.46
C VAL A 6 1.33 -13.57 -7.55
N ASP A 7 1.91 -13.56 -8.76
CA ASP A 7 3.31 -13.95 -8.99
C ASP A 7 4.24 -12.81 -8.54
N ILE A 8 4.57 -12.81 -7.25
CA ILE A 8 5.41 -11.79 -6.61
C ILE A 8 6.80 -11.69 -7.28
N PRO A 9 7.53 -12.79 -7.53
CA PRO A 9 8.81 -12.71 -8.25
C PRO A 9 8.70 -12.01 -9.59
N LYS A 10 7.71 -12.36 -10.42
CA LYS A 10 7.56 -11.73 -11.72
C LYS A 10 7.24 -10.24 -11.60
N LEU A 11 6.27 -9.88 -10.77
CA LEU A 11 5.87 -8.49 -10.55
C LEU A 11 7.04 -7.62 -10.08
N VAL A 12 7.82 -8.10 -9.11
CA VAL A 12 8.99 -7.38 -8.60
C VAL A 12 10.02 -7.16 -9.70
N ARG A 13 10.33 -8.17 -10.52
CA ARG A 13 11.29 -8.03 -11.62
C ARG A 13 10.80 -7.06 -12.69
N ASP A 14 9.51 -7.08 -13.01
CA ASP A 14 8.90 -6.16 -13.97
C ASP A 14 9.05 -4.71 -13.50
N VAL A 15 8.70 -4.41 -12.24
CA VAL A 15 8.87 -3.06 -11.65
C VAL A 15 10.34 -2.62 -11.64
N VAL A 16 11.26 -3.51 -11.28
CA VAL A 16 12.71 -3.20 -11.27
C VAL A 16 13.21 -2.88 -12.69
N ARG A 17 12.70 -3.57 -13.71
CA ARG A 17 13.03 -3.28 -15.11
C ARG A 17 12.42 -1.95 -15.57
N ASP A 18 11.20 -1.62 -15.18
CA ASP A 18 10.53 -0.37 -15.51
C ASP A 18 11.24 0.86 -14.93
N ILE A 19 11.87 0.72 -13.75
CA ILE A 19 12.75 1.74 -13.16
C ILE A 19 14.05 1.91 -13.97
N GLY A 20 14.48 0.88 -14.72
CA GLY A 20 15.65 0.91 -15.60
C GLY A 20 16.81 -0.02 -15.19
N TYR A 21 16.65 -0.84 -14.15
CA TYR A 21 17.69 -1.80 -13.71
C TYR A 21 17.67 -3.08 -14.54
N THR A 22 18.11 -2.98 -15.79
CA THR A 22 18.10 -4.09 -16.77
C THR A 22 19.48 -4.71 -17.02
N ARG A 23 20.52 -4.23 -16.31
CA ARG A 23 21.91 -4.66 -16.54
C ARG A 23 22.70 -4.65 -15.25
N ALA A 24 23.41 -5.74 -14.98
CA ALA A 24 24.34 -5.86 -13.84
C ALA A 24 25.39 -4.73 -13.74
N LYS A 25 25.71 -4.03 -14.84
CA LYS A 25 26.63 -2.88 -14.83
C LYS A 25 26.13 -1.70 -14.00
N TYR A 26 24.83 -1.62 -13.74
CA TYR A 26 24.22 -0.62 -12.86
C TYR A 26 24.37 -0.98 -11.37
N GLY A 27 25.03 -2.11 -11.05
CA GLY A 27 25.16 -2.62 -9.68
C GLY A 27 23.95 -3.42 -9.19
N PHE A 28 22.85 -3.39 -9.95
CA PHE A 28 21.62 -4.13 -9.68
C PHE A 28 20.91 -4.46 -10.99
N ASP A 29 20.27 -5.63 -11.05
CA ASP A 29 19.65 -6.15 -12.26
C ASP A 29 18.42 -6.98 -11.92
N GLY A 30 17.27 -6.58 -12.47
CA GLY A 30 15.99 -7.23 -12.29
C GLY A 30 15.98 -8.69 -12.75
N ASP A 31 16.86 -9.11 -13.65
CA ASP A 31 16.87 -10.49 -14.15
C ASP A 31 17.75 -11.43 -13.31
N THR A 32 18.73 -10.89 -12.57
CA THR A 32 19.70 -11.70 -11.80
C THR A 32 19.52 -11.61 -10.29
N CYS A 33 18.76 -10.64 -9.78
CA CYS A 33 18.51 -10.50 -8.35
C CYS A 33 17.66 -11.67 -7.79
N ALA A 34 17.87 -12.02 -6.52
CA ALA A 34 17.01 -12.95 -5.80
C ALA A 34 15.78 -12.20 -5.28
N VAL A 35 14.58 -12.75 -5.51
CA VAL A 35 13.34 -12.25 -4.92
C VAL A 35 12.90 -13.24 -3.85
N LEU A 36 12.93 -12.80 -2.60
CA LEU A 36 12.49 -13.56 -1.43
C LEU A 36 11.18 -12.96 -0.94
N SER A 37 10.18 -13.80 -0.71
CA SER A 37 8.88 -13.39 -0.19
C SER A 37 8.63 -14.09 1.14
N THR A 38 8.33 -13.31 2.17
CA THR A 38 7.88 -13.76 3.50
C THR A 38 6.63 -12.97 3.88
N ILE A 39 5.66 -12.96 2.97
CA ILE A 39 4.38 -12.27 3.16
C ILE A 39 3.46 -13.22 3.93
N ASP A 40 3.01 -12.77 5.09
CA ASP A 40 2.02 -13.45 5.91
C ASP A 40 0.64 -12.78 5.78
N ASP A 41 -0.40 -13.54 6.09
CA ASP A 41 -1.77 -13.01 6.15
C ASP A 41 -1.93 -11.95 7.25
N GLN A 42 -2.86 -11.02 7.04
CA GLN A 42 -3.17 -10.00 8.03
C GLN A 42 -3.65 -10.63 9.33
N SER A 43 -3.23 -10.08 10.47
CA SER A 43 -3.73 -10.51 11.79
C SER A 43 -5.26 -10.36 11.87
N PRO A 44 -5.98 -11.40 12.35
CA PRO A 44 -7.43 -11.35 12.51
C PRO A 44 -7.88 -10.26 13.50
N ASP A 45 -7.05 -9.91 14.49
CA ASP A 45 -7.36 -8.87 15.48
C ASP A 45 -7.38 -7.47 14.85
N ILE A 46 -6.50 -7.23 13.88
CA ILE A 46 -6.43 -5.96 13.13
C ILE A 46 -7.57 -5.91 12.12
N ALA A 47 -7.85 -7.02 11.43
CA ALA A 47 -8.97 -7.10 10.49
C ALA A 47 -10.31 -6.76 11.17
N LEU A 48 -10.53 -7.25 12.39
CA LEU A 48 -11.76 -6.95 13.16
C LEU A 48 -11.92 -5.45 13.51
N GLY A 49 -10.82 -4.71 13.64
CA GLY A 49 -10.81 -3.27 13.89
C GLY A 49 -11.04 -2.43 12.63
N VAL A 50 -10.59 -2.93 11.47
CA VAL A 50 -10.73 -2.27 10.16
C VAL A 50 -12.09 -2.56 9.54
N ASP A 51 -12.48 -3.84 9.46
CA ASP A 51 -13.69 -4.28 8.75
C ASP A 51 -14.97 -3.76 9.40
N LYS A 52 -14.92 -3.47 10.70
CA LYS A 52 -15.99 -2.80 11.44
C LYS A 52 -15.42 -1.73 12.35
N ALA A 53 -15.62 -0.48 11.97
CA ALA A 53 -15.26 0.67 12.78
C ALA A 53 -15.90 0.61 14.16
N MET A 54 -15.27 1.25 15.15
CA MET A 54 -15.76 1.27 16.52
C MET A 54 -17.12 1.98 16.61
N GLU A 55 -17.33 3.01 15.79
CA GLU A 55 -18.54 3.80 15.69
C GLU A 55 -19.73 2.98 15.20
N ALA A 56 -19.50 2.05 14.28
CA ALA A 56 -20.49 1.10 13.80
C ALA A 56 -20.85 0.03 14.85
N LYS A 57 -19.93 -0.31 15.77
CA LYS A 57 -20.19 -1.24 16.90
C LYS A 57 -21.01 -0.61 18.02
N LEU A 58 -21.07 0.73 18.09
CA LEU A 58 -21.75 1.50 19.13
C LEU A 58 -23.14 2.05 18.70
N ASP A 59 -23.66 1.58 17.57
CA ASP A 59 -25.02 1.83 17.06
C ASP A 59 -25.36 3.31 16.77
N GLN A 60 -24.35 4.18 16.61
CA GLN A 60 -24.55 5.63 16.63
C GLN A 60 -24.48 6.36 15.28
N LEU A 61 -24.05 5.76 14.17
CA LEU A 61 -24.05 6.38 12.81
C LEU A 61 -23.63 5.31 11.77
N ALA A 62 -24.28 4.14 11.81
CA ALA A 62 -23.79 2.92 11.16
C ALA A 62 -23.63 3.00 9.63
N GLU A 63 -24.42 3.81 8.92
CA GLU A 63 -24.45 3.78 7.44
C GLU A 63 -23.26 4.48 6.75
N GLN A 64 -22.52 5.36 7.44
CA GLN A 64 -21.43 6.15 6.81
C GLN A 64 -20.03 5.83 7.36
N ASN A 65 -19.92 5.06 8.44
CA ASN A 65 -18.67 4.82 9.17
C ASN A 65 -18.45 3.32 9.42
N GLU A 66 -18.64 2.48 8.40
CA GLU A 66 -18.50 1.02 8.56
C GLU A 66 -17.04 0.58 8.66
N ILE A 67 -16.09 1.31 8.04
CA ILE A 67 -14.67 0.93 7.99
C ILE A 67 -13.85 1.81 8.92
N GLY A 68 -13.12 1.18 9.83
CA GLY A 68 -12.23 1.84 10.80
C GLY A 68 -10.85 2.14 10.21
N ALA A 69 -10.12 3.06 10.85
CA ALA A 69 -8.71 3.25 10.54
C ALA A 69 -7.91 1.99 10.90
N GLY A 70 -7.03 1.53 9.99
CA GLY A 70 -6.19 0.35 10.24
C GLY A 70 -4.99 0.58 11.15
N ASP A 71 -4.63 1.83 11.37
CA ASP A 71 -3.65 2.25 12.37
C ASP A 71 -3.93 3.70 12.79
N GLN A 72 -3.32 4.14 13.88
CA GLN A 72 -3.34 5.54 14.31
C GLN A 72 -2.45 6.41 13.41
N GLY A 73 -2.92 7.61 13.05
CA GLY A 73 -2.13 8.51 12.20
C GLY A 73 -2.67 9.94 12.15
N MET A 74 -1.83 10.86 11.67
CA MET A 74 -2.17 12.26 11.41
C MET A 74 -1.76 12.60 9.98
N MET A 75 -2.66 13.25 9.24
CA MET A 75 -2.46 13.56 7.82
C MET A 75 -2.61 15.06 7.61
N PHE A 76 -1.70 15.65 6.84
CA PHE A 76 -1.76 17.05 6.41
C PHE A 76 -1.88 17.11 4.89
N GLY A 77 -2.75 17.99 4.40
CA GLY A 77 -2.85 18.35 2.98
C GLY A 77 -2.38 19.78 2.76
N TYR A 78 -1.69 20.02 1.65
CA TYR A 78 -1.21 21.35 1.26
C TYR A 78 -1.47 21.57 -0.24
N ALA A 79 -1.76 22.82 -0.62
CA ALA A 79 -1.90 23.24 -2.01
C ALA A 79 -1.46 24.71 -2.14
N THR A 80 -0.78 25.03 -3.24
CA THR A 80 -0.31 26.40 -3.57
C THR A 80 -0.51 26.65 -5.06
N ASN A 81 -0.67 27.89 -5.50
CA ASN A 81 -0.91 28.23 -6.91
C ASN A 81 0.37 28.52 -7.71
N GLU A 82 1.53 28.14 -7.18
CA GLU A 82 2.84 28.34 -7.82
C GLU A 82 2.98 27.51 -9.11
N THR A 83 2.38 26.32 -9.16
CA THR A 83 2.27 25.50 -10.38
C THR A 83 0.81 25.14 -10.73
N PRO A 84 0.50 24.80 -12.01
CA PRO A 84 -0.82 24.32 -12.41
C PRO A 84 -1.29 23.05 -11.69
N GLU A 85 -0.35 22.23 -11.22
CA GLU A 85 -0.59 21.02 -10.43
C GLU A 85 -0.92 21.33 -8.95
N LEU A 86 -0.97 22.62 -8.60
CA LEU A 86 -1.17 23.15 -7.25
C LEU A 86 -0.09 22.75 -6.23
N MET A 87 1.14 22.60 -6.72
CA MET A 87 2.29 22.15 -5.94
C MET A 87 3.34 23.28 -5.83
N PRO A 88 4.23 23.22 -4.82
CA PRO A 88 5.37 24.12 -4.73
C PRO A 88 6.28 24.01 -5.97
N ALA A 89 6.77 25.16 -6.44
CA ALA A 89 7.72 25.26 -7.57
C ALA A 89 9.19 25.16 -7.16
#